data_AF-A0AAW1JDN6-F1
#
_entry.id   AF-A0AAW1JDN6-F1
#
_cell.length_a   1.000
_cell.length_b   1.000
_cell.length_c   1.000
_cell.angle_alpha   90.00
_cell.angle_beta   90.00
_cell.angle_gamma   90.00
#
_symmetry.space_group_name_H-M   'P 1'
#
loop_
_entity.id
_entity.type
_entity.pdbx_description
1 polymer ?
#
loop_
_entity_poly.entity_id
_entity_poly.type
_entity_poly.pdbx_seq_one_letter_code
_entity_poly.pdbx_strand_id
1 'polypeptide(L)'
;MFKVEHRINAMVKKCYIWAARIEKESFTNFPTLKQFLESLEDSLPDQIKGNVAEHLRSLATTFREYFPEPDPGDSWIRNPFSCQEIEKLHGLTEDEQDQLVDLSNCGAIKNNFNGEQIADFRAAARKEYKELGDKAMKKILPFATTYRCEQAFSSTCFMKNKYKIGVNKHFPPRAS
;
A
#
# COMPACT_ATOMS: atom_id res chain seq x y z
N MET A 1 -3.92 1.65 4.38
CA MET A 1 -3.57 0.57 3.43
C MET A 1 -4.12 0.82 2.03
N PHE A 2 -5.43 0.93 1.82
CA PHE A 2 -6.03 1.07 0.48
C PHE A 2 -5.59 2.31 -0.30
N LYS A 3 -5.40 3.47 0.35
CA LYS A 3 -4.86 4.68 -0.31
C LYS A 3 -3.46 4.45 -0.91
N VAL A 4 -2.63 3.65 -0.24
CA VAL A 4 -1.29 3.27 -0.75
C VAL A 4 -1.45 2.32 -1.92
N GLU A 5 -2.32 1.31 -1.80
CA GLU A 5 -2.62 0.36 -2.86
C GLU A 5 -3.10 1.06 -4.15
N HIS A 6 -4.02 2.04 -4.05
CA HIS A 6 -4.46 2.83 -5.21
C HIS A 6 -3.31 3.62 -5.86
N ARG A 7 -2.40 4.18 -5.05
CA ARG A 7 -1.23 4.90 -5.57
C ARG A 7 -0.26 3.96 -6.28
N ILE A 8 -0.02 2.76 -5.73
CA ILE A 8 0.81 1.74 -6.37
C ILE A 8 0.16 1.27 -7.68
N ASN A 9 -1.14 0.95 -7.67
CA ASN A 9 -1.88 0.59 -8.87
C ASN A 9 -1.81 1.67 -9.95
N ALA A 10 -1.95 2.94 -9.57
CA ALA A 10 -1.79 4.07 -10.50
C ALA A 10 -0.36 4.16 -11.04
N MET A 11 0.66 3.94 -10.21
CA MET A 11 2.06 3.96 -10.63
C MET A 11 2.38 2.84 -11.62
N VAL A 12 1.94 1.61 -11.33
CA VAL A 12 2.08 0.45 -12.25
C VAL A 12 1.48 0.77 -13.62
N LYS A 13 0.24 1.28 -13.65
CA LYS A 13 -0.42 1.70 -14.90
C LYS A 13 0.36 2.80 -15.62
N LYS A 14 0.85 3.79 -14.89
CA LYS A 14 1.68 4.87 -15.44
C LYS A 14 2.95 4.33 -16.07
N CYS A 15 3.67 3.40 -15.43
CA CYS A 15 4.88 2.79 -15.98
C CYS A 15 4.63 2.17 -17.37
N TYR A 16 3.56 1.40 -17.54
CA TYR A 16 3.20 0.84 -18.86
C TYR A 16 2.86 1.92 -19.89
N ILE A 17 2.06 2.93 -19.50
CA ILE A 17 1.71 4.05 -20.37
C ILE A 17 2.98 4.82 -20.78
N TRP A 18 3.92 5.01 -19.86
CA TRP A 18 5.15 5.75 -20.10
C TRP A 18 6.11 4.97 -20.99
N ALA A 19 6.22 3.65 -20.82
CA ALA A 19 6.98 2.78 -21.72
C ALA A 19 6.45 2.88 -23.16
N ALA A 20 5.13 2.77 -23.36
CA ALA A 20 4.51 2.91 -24.68
C ALA A 20 4.65 4.32 -25.28
N ARG A 21 4.76 5.36 -24.45
CA ARG A 21 5.00 6.74 -24.90
C ARG A 21 6.43 6.95 -25.38
N ILE A 22 7.41 6.37 -24.71
CA ILE A 22 8.82 6.42 -25.13
C ILE A 22 9.00 5.77 -26.50
N GLU A 23 8.34 4.65 -26.74
CA GLU A 23 8.35 3.96 -28.04
C GLU A 23 7.71 4.79 -29.16
N LYS A 24 6.81 5.72 -28.81
CA LYS A 24 6.17 6.68 -29.72
C LYS A 24 6.85 8.06 -29.73
N GLU A 25 8.06 8.17 -29.18
CA GLU A 25 8.84 9.41 -29.08
C GLU A 25 8.14 10.55 -28.31
N SER A 26 7.24 10.20 -27.39
CA SER A 26 6.55 11.15 -26.53
C SER A 26 7.21 11.21 -25.15
N PHE A 27 8.02 12.24 -24.93
CA PHE A 27 8.76 12.44 -23.67
C PHE A 27 8.05 13.39 -22.69
N THR A 28 6.74 13.62 -22.85
CA THR A 28 5.93 14.52 -22.01
C THR A 28 6.02 14.22 -20.51
N ASN A 29 6.28 12.97 -20.14
CA ASN A 29 6.39 12.53 -18.74
C ASN A 29 7.80 12.70 -18.16
N PHE A 30 8.78 13.07 -18.98
CA PHE A 30 10.18 13.26 -18.62
C PHE A 30 10.60 14.68 -19.06
N PRO A 31 10.17 15.75 -18.35
CA PRO A 31 10.34 17.13 -18.80
C PRO A 31 11.79 17.50 -19.05
N THR A 32 12.71 17.04 -18.18
CA THR A 32 14.14 17.27 -18.33
C THR A 32 14.71 16.61 -19.59
N LEU A 33 14.32 15.36 -19.86
CA LEU A 33 14.75 14.64 -21.06
C LEU A 33 14.17 15.29 -22.33
N LYS A 34 12.89 15.68 -22.27
CA LYS A 34 12.22 16.39 -23.37
C LYS A 34 12.95 17.68 -23.70
N GLN A 35 13.21 18.52 -22.70
CA GLN A 35 13.91 19.79 -22.88
C GLN A 35 15.33 19.60 -23.45
N PHE A 36 16.03 18.55 -23.00
CA PHE A 36 17.35 18.20 -23.51
C PHE A 36 17.32 17.82 -24.99
N LEU A 37 16.40 16.96 -25.40
CA LEU A 37 16.26 16.54 -26.81
C LEU A 37 15.84 17.71 -27.71
N GLU A 38 14.91 18.56 -27.24
CA GLU A 38 14.50 19.78 -27.94
C GLU A 38 15.67 20.76 -28.13
N SER A 39 16.57 20.88 -27.14
CA SER A 39 17.74 21.77 -27.23
C SER A 39 18.83 21.28 -28.19
N LEU A 40 18.88 19.97 -28.43
CA LEU A 40 19.85 19.35 -29.33
C LEU A 40 19.31 19.16 -30.76
N GLU A 41 18.01 19.44 -30.99
CA GLU A 41 17.28 19.06 -32.21
C GLU A 41 17.52 17.60 -32.61
N ASP A 42 17.62 16.71 -31.61
CA ASP A 42 18.01 15.31 -31.81
C ASP A 42 16.97 14.34 -31.24
N SER A 43 16.99 13.12 -31.78
CA SER A 43 16.13 12.02 -31.38
C SER A 43 16.85 11.11 -30.38
N LEU A 44 16.10 10.46 -29.49
CA LEU A 44 16.69 9.49 -28.58
C LEU A 44 17.05 8.22 -29.36
N PRO A 45 18.29 7.69 -29.27
CA PRO A 45 18.67 6.46 -29.96
C PRO A 45 17.74 5.28 -29.64
N ASP A 46 17.43 4.46 -30.65
CA ASP A 46 16.49 3.33 -30.52
C ASP A 46 16.87 2.37 -29.39
N GLN A 47 18.16 2.11 -29.19
CA GLN A 47 18.66 1.27 -28.10
C GLN A 47 18.31 1.87 -26.72
N ILE A 48 18.46 3.18 -26.54
CA ILE A 48 18.15 3.85 -25.27
C ILE A 48 16.64 3.87 -25.06
N LYS A 49 15.85 4.14 -26.11
CA LYS A 49 14.37 4.05 -26.05
C LYS A 49 13.93 2.66 -25.56
N GLY A 50 14.48 1.60 -26.15
CA GLY A 50 14.20 0.22 -25.76
C GLY A 50 14.54 -0.05 -24.29
N ASN A 51 15.75 0.32 -23.85
CA ASN A 51 16.20 0.11 -22.48
C ASN A 51 15.31 0.82 -21.46
N VAL A 52 14.92 2.08 -21.71
CA VAL A 52 14.06 2.83 -20.77
C VAL A 52 12.65 2.23 -20.72
N ALA A 53 12.09 1.83 -21.87
CA ALA A 53 10.78 1.20 -21.93
C ALA A 53 10.78 -0.16 -21.19
N GLU A 54 11.81 -0.97 -21.38
CA GLU A 54 11.99 -2.24 -20.67
C GLU A 54 12.15 -2.02 -19.17
N HIS A 55 12.97 -1.06 -18.75
CA HIS A 55 13.15 -0.74 -17.34
C HIS A 55 11.83 -0.29 -16.68
N LEU A 56 11.00 0.50 -17.36
CA LEU A 56 9.67 0.88 -16.85
C LEU A 56 8.74 -0.32 -16.69
N ARG A 57 8.78 -1.26 -17.64
CA ARG A 57 8.01 -2.51 -17.55
C ARG A 57 8.50 -3.37 -16.39
N SER A 58 9.82 -3.54 -16.26
CA SER A 58 10.43 -4.27 -15.14
C SER A 58 10.09 -3.62 -13.79
N LEU A 59 10.13 -2.29 -13.70
CA LEU A 59 9.70 -1.59 -12.48
C LEU A 59 8.22 -1.87 -12.16
N ALA A 60 7.35 -1.92 -13.17
CA ALA A 60 5.94 -2.28 -13.00
C ALA A 60 5.76 -3.73 -12.50
N THR A 61 6.56 -4.69 -13.00
CA THR A 61 6.51 -6.07 -12.52
C THR A 61 7.02 -6.18 -11.09
N THR A 62 8.12 -5.51 -10.74
CA THR A 62 8.65 -5.49 -9.37
C THR A 62 7.64 -4.89 -8.39
N PHE A 63 6.90 -3.85 -8.77
CA PHE A 63 5.81 -3.35 -7.94
C PHE A 63 4.75 -4.42 -7.66
N ARG A 64 4.45 -5.33 -8.59
CA ARG A 64 3.49 -6.43 -8.39
C ARG A 64 4.01 -7.56 -7.52
N GLU A 65 5.32 -7.77 -7.52
CA GLU A 65 5.97 -8.73 -6.61
C GLU A 65 5.85 -8.28 -5.14
N TYR A 66 6.09 -6.98 -4.88
CA TYR A 66 6.00 -6.43 -3.51
C TYR A 66 4.58 -6.04 -3.10
N PHE A 67 3.73 -5.65 -4.06
CA PHE A 67 2.36 -5.22 -3.85
C PHE A 67 1.43 -5.99 -4.80
N PRO A 68 1.07 -7.23 -4.43
CA PRO A 68 0.17 -8.04 -5.23
C PRO A 68 -1.18 -7.35 -5.43
N GLU A 69 -1.89 -7.72 -6.49
CA GLU A 69 -3.22 -7.19 -6.71
C GLU A 69 -4.15 -7.59 -5.56
N PRO A 70 -5.04 -6.68 -5.14
CA PRO A 70 -6.00 -7.00 -4.12
C PRO A 70 -6.92 -8.14 -4.58
N ASP A 71 -7.19 -9.06 -3.66
CA ASP A 71 -8.12 -10.15 -3.88
C ASP A 71 -9.52 -9.59 -4.21
N PRO A 72 -10.14 -9.98 -5.34
CA PRO A 72 -11.53 -9.63 -5.63
C PRO A 72 -12.49 -10.03 -4.50
N GLY A 73 -12.18 -11.11 -3.76
CA GLY A 73 -12.92 -11.57 -2.59
C GLY A 73 -12.83 -10.63 -1.38
N ASP A 74 -11.90 -9.67 -1.37
CA ASP A 74 -11.81 -8.63 -0.34
C ASP A 74 -12.56 -7.34 -0.73
N SER A 75 -13.29 -7.33 -1.85
CA SER A 75 -14.06 -6.17 -2.34
C SER A 75 -15.11 -5.69 -1.33
N TRP A 76 -15.79 -6.64 -0.66
CA TRP A 76 -16.76 -6.34 0.39
C TRP A 76 -16.14 -5.52 1.53
N ILE A 77 -14.83 -5.65 1.80
CA ILE A 77 -14.10 -4.90 2.84
C ILE A 77 -14.03 -3.42 2.49
N ARG A 78 -13.90 -3.06 1.21
CA ARG A 78 -13.87 -1.67 0.73
C ARG A 78 -15.25 -1.07 0.62
N ASN A 79 -16.21 -1.85 0.14
CA ASN A 79 -17.57 -1.36 -0.03
C ASN A 79 -18.55 -2.53 0.07
N PRO A 80 -19.17 -2.73 1.24
CA PRO A 80 -20.14 -3.82 1.41
C PRO A 80 -21.40 -3.54 0.57
N PHE A 81 -21.78 -2.28 0.39
CA PHE A 81 -22.98 -1.85 -0.35
C PHE A 81 -22.90 -2.00 -1.88
N SER A 82 -21.73 -2.37 -2.41
CA SER A 82 -21.53 -2.59 -3.85
C SER A 82 -20.99 -4.00 -4.13
N CYS A 83 -20.96 -4.86 -3.13
CA CYS A 83 -20.58 -6.25 -3.31
C CYS A 83 -21.73 -6.98 -4.01
N GLN A 84 -21.47 -7.44 -5.24
CA GLN A 84 -22.35 -8.35 -5.95
C GLN A 84 -21.91 -9.78 -5.64
N GLU A 85 -22.85 -10.72 -5.66
CA GLU A 85 -22.55 -12.16 -5.52
C GLU A 85 -21.89 -12.52 -4.19
N ILE A 86 -22.46 -12.05 -3.05
CA ILE A 86 -21.95 -12.32 -1.70
C ILE A 86 -21.82 -13.83 -1.44
N GLU A 87 -22.71 -14.64 -2.01
CA GLU A 87 -22.72 -16.10 -1.93
C GLU A 87 -21.46 -16.76 -2.53
N LYS A 88 -20.74 -16.05 -3.41
CA LYS A 88 -19.50 -16.54 -4.04
C LYS A 88 -18.24 -16.15 -3.27
N LEU A 89 -18.36 -15.43 -2.16
CA LEU A 89 -17.22 -15.02 -1.34
C LEU A 89 -16.69 -16.21 -0.53
N HIS A 90 -15.69 -16.91 -1.09
CA HIS A 90 -15.02 -18.05 -0.45
C HIS A 90 -14.28 -17.72 0.87
N GLY A 91 -14.09 -16.43 1.19
CA GLY A 91 -13.44 -15.98 2.44
C GLY A 91 -14.37 -15.85 3.64
N LEU A 92 -15.68 -16.03 3.43
CA LEU A 92 -16.74 -15.89 4.45
C LEU A 92 -17.46 -17.23 4.66
N THR A 93 -17.89 -17.49 5.89
CA THR A 93 -18.84 -18.56 6.21
C THR A 93 -20.26 -18.15 5.81
N GLU A 94 -21.19 -19.10 5.76
CA GLU A 94 -22.61 -18.82 5.46
C GLU A 94 -23.19 -17.79 6.43
N ASP A 95 -22.98 -17.95 7.74
CA ASP A 95 -23.41 -16.97 8.74
C ASP A 95 -22.83 -15.56 8.52
N GLU A 96 -21.59 -15.45 8.06
CA GLU A 96 -20.95 -14.16 7.79
C GLU A 96 -21.44 -13.55 6.47
N GLN A 97 -21.79 -14.37 5.49
CA GLN A 97 -22.44 -13.93 4.27
C GLN A 97 -23.82 -13.33 4.59
N ASP A 98 -24.61 -13.98 5.44
CA ASP A 98 -25.89 -13.45 5.93
C ASP A 98 -25.71 -12.12 6.67
N GLN A 99 -24.74 -12.05 7.59
CA GLN A 99 -24.40 -10.79 8.26
C GLN A 99 -23.98 -9.69 7.29
N LEU A 100 -23.28 -10.05 6.21
CA LEU A 100 -22.86 -9.09 5.20
C LEU A 100 -24.05 -8.62 4.37
N VAL A 101 -25.03 -9.48 4.09
CA VAL A 101 -26.30 -9.11 3.46
C VAL A 101 -27.06 -8.12 4.34
N ASP A 102 -27.20 -8.39 5.64
CA ASP A 102 -27.87 -7.48 6.58
C ASP A 102 -27.18 -6.12 6.64
N LEU A 103 -25.85 -6.13 6.81
CA LEU A 103 -25.03 -4.93 6.86
C LEU A 103 -25.17 -4.10 5.57
N SER A 104 -25.19 -4.76 4.41
CA SER A 104 -25.27 -4.11 3.10
C SER A 104 -26.65 -3.52 2.79
N ASN A 105 -27.70 -3.99 3.49
CA ASN A 105 -29.06 -3.46 3.38
C ASN A 105 -29.43 -2.47 4.49
N CYS A 106 -28.57 -2.28 5.50
CA CYS A 106 -28.81 -1.34 6.59
C CYS A 106 -28.59 0.12 6.15
N GLY A 107 -29.68 0.86 5.96
CA GLY A 107 -29.66 2.27 5.55
C GLY A 107 -28.93 3.20 6.53
N ALA A 108 -29.02 2.94 7.84
CA ALA A 108 -28.33 3.74 8.84
C ALA A 108 -26.80 3.60 8.74
N ILE A 109 -26.31 2.36 8.56
CA ILE A 109 -24.88 2.08 8.38
C ILE A 109 -24.41 2.65 7.03
N LYS A 110 -25.23 2.57 5.98
CA LYS A 110 -24.95 3.17 4.67
C LYS A 110 -24.78 4.69 4.74
N ASN A 111 -25.62 5.38 5.51
CA ASN A 111 -25.52 6.83 5.69
C ASN A 111 -24.24 7.24 6.43
N ASN A 112 -23.74 6.37 7.30
CA ASN A 112 -22.49 6.57 8.04
C ASN A 112 -21.25 6.07 7.29
N PHE A 113 -21.42 5.45 6.11
CA PHE A 113 -20.31 4.93 5.34
C PHE A 113 -19.48 6.07 4.74
N ASN A 114 -18.24 6.19 5.21
CA ASN A 114 -17.24 7.05 4.61
C ASN A 114 -16.17 6.17 3.93
N GLY A 115 -16.19 6.12 2.60
CA GLY A 115 -15.23 5.36 1.80
C GLY A 115 -13.77 5.77 2.00
N GLU A 116 -13.49 6.98 2.49
CA GLU A 116 -12.13 7.42 2.80
C GLU A 116 -11.62 6.86 4.14
N GLN A 117 -12.52 6.62 5.10
CA GLN A 117 -12.24 6.19 6.47
C GLN A 117 -12.70 4.74 6.72
N ILE A 118 -12.28 3.84 5.82
CA ILE A 118 -12.70 2.43 5.87
C ILE A 118 -12.30 1.71 7.16
N ALA A 119 -11.16 2.06 7.76
CA ALA A 119 -10.72 1.47 9.02
C ALA A 119 -11.68 1.83 10.16
N ASP A 120 -12.07 3.10 10.23
CA ASP A 120 -13.01 3.61 11.23
C ASP A 120 -14.41 3.04 11.01
N PHE A 121 -14.85 2.95 9.75
CA PHE A 121 -16.09 2.28 9.37
C PHE A 121 -16.11 0.82 9.86
N ARG A 122 -15.05 0.04 9.62
CA ARG A 122 -14.97 -1.36 10.07
C ARG A 122 -14.90 -1.47 11.58
N ALA A 123 -14.20 -0.57 12.25
CA ALA A 123 -14.15 -0.52 13.71
C ALA A 123 -15.53 -0.21 14.31
N ALA A 124 -16.34 0.65 13.67
CA ALA A 124 -17.71 0.92 14.07
C ALA A 124 -18.64 -0.27 13.80
N ALA A 125 -18.59 -0.85 12.60
CA ALA A 125 -19.39 -2.00 12.20
C ALA A 125 -19.13 -3.25 13.08
N ARG A 126 -17.91 -3.38 13.61
CA ARG A 126 -17.51 -4.44 14.56
C ARG A 126 -18.40 -4.51 15.82
N LYS A 127 -19.05 -3.41 16.21
CA LYS A 127 -19.94 -3.40 17.39
C LYS A 127 -21.18 -4.27 17.18
N GLU A 128 -21.72 -4.28 15.97
CA GLU A 128 -22.93 -5.02 15.60
C GLU A 128 -22.59 -6.33 14.87
N TYR A 129 -21.53 -6.32 14.05
CA TYR A 129 -21.08 -7.46 13.24
C TYR A 129 -19.63 -7.80 13.57
N LYS A 130 -19.41 -8.40 14.74
CA LYS A 130 -18.08 -8.62 15.31
C LYS A 130 -17.16 -9.46 14.41
N GLU A 131 -17.66 -10.59 13.92
CA GLU A 131 -16.88 -11.53 13.11
C GLU A 131 -16.43 -10.89 11.77
N LEU A 132 -17.37 -10.23 11.06
CA LEU A 132 -17.06 -9.43 9.88
C LEU A 132 -16.09 -8.29 10.16
N GLY A 133 -16.27 -7.59 11.28
CA GLY A 133 -15.39 -6.51 11.72
C GLY A 133 -13.97 -7.02 11.98
N ASP A 134 -13.82 -8.16 12.65
CA ASP A 134 -12.52 -8.77 12.97
C ASP A 134 -11.79 -9.24 11.70
N LYS A 135 -12.50 -9.91 10.78
CA LYS A 135 -11.93 -10.32 9.48
C LYS A 135 -11.48 -9.12 8.64
N ALA A 136 -12.32 -8.11 8.54
CA ALA A 136 -11.98 -6.88 7.83
C ALA A 136 -10.76 -6.21 8.47
N MET A 137 -10.74 -6.09 9.80
CA MET A 137 -9.65 -5.42 10.50
C MET A 137 -8.31 -6.14 10.34
N LYS A 138 -8.31 -7.49 10.35
CA LYS A 138 -7.12 -8.30 10.09
C LYS A 138 -6.49 -8.01 8.74
N LYS A 139 -7.31 -7.72 7.72
CA LYS A 139 -6.86 -7.35 6.37
C LYS A 139 -6.45 -5.87 6.28
N ILE A 140 -7.12 -4.98 7.00
CA ILE A 140 -6.85 -3.52 6.98
C ILE A 140 -5.59 -3.14 7.75
N LEU A 141 -5.35 -3.82 8.86
CA LEU A 141 -4.20 -3.67 9.72
C LEU A 141 -3.32 -4.91 9.60
N PRO A 142 -2.60 -5.10 8.46
CA PRO A 142 -1.47 -6.01 8.49
C PRO A 142 -0.56 -5.45 9.59
N PHE A 143 -0.32 -6.27 10.63
CA PHE A 143 0.56 -5.94 11.74
C PHE A 143 1.71 -5.09 11.23
N ALA A 144 1.88 -3.89 11.82
CA ALA A 144 2.84 -2.90 11.36
C ALA A 144 4.11 -3.62 10.95
N THR A 145 4.38 -3.59 9.65
CA THR A 145 5.48 -4.25 8.95
C THR A 145 6.67 -4.45 9.87
N THR A 146 7.30 -5.62 9.85
CA THR A 146 8.54 -5.90 10.59
C THR A 146 9.48 -4.69 10.58
N TYR A 147 9.59 -3.96 9.46
CA TYR A 147 10.27 -2.66 9.33
C TYR A 147 9.98 -1.57 10.39
N ARG A 148 8.71 -1.34 10.77
CA ARG A 148 8.33 -0.36 11.80
C ARG A 148 8.71 -0.88 13.20
N CYS A 149 8.50 -2.17 13.45
CA CYS A 149 8.98 -2.82 14.66
C CYS A 149 10.52 -2.80 14.72
N GLU A 150 11.21 -3.07 13.61
CA GLU A 150 12.66 -3.05 13.44
C GLU A 150 13.24 -1.64 13.63
N GLN A 151 12.59 -0.60 13.12
CA GLN A 151 12.99 0.79 13.42
C GLN A 151 12.83 1.12 14.91
N ALA A 152 11.73 0.69 15.53
CA ALA A 152 11.51 0.90 16.96
C ALA A 152 12.52 0.10 17.81
N PHE A 153 12.80 -1.16 17.43
CA PHE A 153 13.84 -2.00 18.05
C PHE A 153 15.25 -1.43 17.83
N SER A 154 15.57 -0.95 16.63
CA SER A 154 16.86 -0.31 16.33
C SER A 154 17.07 0.97 17.15
N SER A 155 16.01 1.78 17.28
CA SER A 155 16.04 3.01 18.09
C SER A 155 16.24 2.72 19.58
N THR A 156 15.58 1.68 20.11
CA THR A 156 15.74 1.25 21.51
C THR A 156 17.11 0.60 21.77
N CYS A 157 17.67 -0.14 20.81
CA CYS A 157 19.04 -0.64 20.87
C CYS A 157 20.07 0.51 20.86
N PHE A 158 19.87 1.56 20.07
CA PHE A 158 20.73 2.75 20.06
C PHE A 158 20.74 3.47 21.41
N MET A 159 19.58 3.63 22.05
CA MET A 159 19.48 4.26 23.38
C MET A 159 20.19 3.44 24.47
N LYS A 160 20.08 2.11 24.45
CA LYS A 160 20.78 1.23 25.41
C LYS A 160 22.30 1.29 25.28
N ASN A 161 22.84 1.43 24.07
CA ASN A 161 24.29 1.56 23.87
C ASN A 161 24.84 2.92 24.36
N LYS A 162 24.11 4.03 24.17
CA LYS A 162 24.51 5.33 24.74
C LYS A 162 24.52 5.31 26.27
N TYR A 163 23.53 4.67 26.91
CA TYR A 163 23.48 4.57 28.37
C TYR A 163 24.64 3.73 28.94
N LYS A 164 25.01 2.62 28.29
CA LYS A 164 26.15 1.78 28.73
C LYS A 164 27.52 2.47 28.54
N ILE A 165 27.68 3.32 27.52
CA ILE A 165 28.92 4.08 27.29
C ILE A 165 29.00 5.31 28.22
N GLY A 166 27.86 5.87 28.65
CA GLY A 166 27.80 7.01 29.58
C GLY A 166 28.09 6.68 31.05
N VAL A 167 27.89 5.44 31.49
CA VAL A 167 28.15 5.03 32.89
C VAL A 167 29.63 4.69 33.13
N ASN A 168 30.45 4.52 32.09
CA ASN A 168 31.87 4.18 32.23
C ASN A 168 32.83 5.40 32.34
N LYS A 169 32.33 6.58 32.75
CA LYS A 169 33.14 7.81 32.90
C LYS A 169 33.19 8.41 34.31
N HIS A 170 32.65 7.74 35.33
CA HIS A 170 32.79 8.20 36.72
C HIS A 170 33.22 7.07 37.66
N PHE A 171 34.52 6.80 37.70
CA PHE A 171 35.20 6.26 38.89
C PHE A 171 36.47 7.08 39.11
N PRO A 172 36.64 7.78 40.27
CA PRO A 172 37.89 8.48 40.56
C PRO A 172 39.00 7.46 40.94
N PRO A 173 40.28 7.78 40.68
CA PRO A 173 41.39 6.89 41.02
C PRO A 173 41.52 6.79 42.55
N ARG A 174 41.59 5.55 43.05
CA ARG A 174 41.84 5.25 44.45
C ARG A 174 43.32 5.49 44.73
N ALA A 175 43.60 6.37 45.69
CA ALA A 175 44.94 6.69 46.16
C ALA A 175 45.69 5.45 46.66
N SER A 176 46.99 5.40 46.40
CA SER A 176 48.02 4.62 47.11
C SER A 176 49.28 5.45 47.14
#